data_AF-A0AAD1YQQ9-F1
#
_entry.id   AF-A0AAD1YQQ9-F1
#
_cell.length_a   1.000
_cell.length_b   1.000
_cell.length_c   1.000
_cell.angle_alpha   90.00
_cell.angle_beta   90.00
_cell.angle_gamma   90.00
#
_symmetry.space_group_name_H-M   'P 1'
#
loop_
_entity.id
_entity.type
_entity.pdbx_description
1 polymer ?
#
loop_
_entity_poly.entity_id
_entity_poly.type
_entity_poly.pdbx_seq_one_letter_code
_entity_poly.pdbx_strand_id
1 'polypeptide(L)'
;METEEELVAAAKKIMKPLEMKKNLTDDSKKILSNLCMQLCDITREKEQKDEGVKENDGLNEIEQQLDLIQDKVLSWERDQAIIWDCGPEEAYEYLKAVDKARKLTESLERLSLNNGSEDTTLLRRAHDVLQMAMARLEEEFKHLLVQNRQPFELEHMSFRSRAKSTATISTTYKHHAKNIIHVNLHK
;
A
#
# COMPACT_ATOMS: atom_id res chain seq x y z
N MET A 1 -54.73 -8.56 -10.43
CA MET A 1 -55.07 -7.94 -9.13
C MET A 1 -55.52 -9.00 -8.14
N GLU A 2 -56.54 -9.81 -8.44
CA GLU A 2 -57.07 -10.85 -7.52
C GLU A 2 -56.01 -11.86 -7.02
N THR A 3 -55.09 -12.30 -7.88
CA THR A 3 -54.02 -13.25 -7.52
C THR A 3 -52.93 -12.70 -6.61
N GLU A 4 -52.63 -11.40 -6.66
CA GLU A 4 -51.60 -10.77 -5.84
C GLU A 4 -52.12 -10.48 -4.43
N GLU A 5 -53.40 -10.09 -4.33
CA GLU A 5 -54.09 -9.89 -3.06
C GLU A 5 -54.24 -11.21 -2.28
N GLU A 6 -54.48 -12.33 -2.98
CA GLU A 6 -54.49 -13.67 -2.39
C GLU A 6 -53.12 -14.09 -1.84
N LEU A 7 -52.03 -13.80 -2.57
CA LEU A 7 -50.65 -14.06 -2.11
C LEU A 7 -50.30 -13.25 -0.86
N VAL A 8 -50.66 -11.96 -0.85
CA VAL A 8 -50.47 -11.10 0.32
C VAL A 8 -51.28 -11.60 1.52
N ALA A 9 -52.51 -12.08 1.29
CA ALA A 9 -53.33 -12.68 2.34
C ALA A 9 -52.72 -13.99 2.88
N ALA A 10 -52.14 -14.82 2.01
CA ALA A 10 -51.44 -16.04 2.41
C ALA A 10 -50.17 -15.76 3.22
N ALA A 11 -49.35 -14.79 2.79
CA ALA A 11 -48.16 -14.36 3.52
C ALA A 11 -48.51 -13.84 4.94
N LYS A 12 -49.57 -13.02 5.06
CA LYS A 12 -50.07 -12.55 6.36
C LYS A 12 -50.57 -13.69 7.26
N LYS A 13 -51.13 -14.77 6.69
CA LYS A 13 -51.53 -15.96 7.45
C LYS A 13 -50.34 -16.77 7.98
N ILE A 14 -49.20 -16.74 7.28
CA ILE A 14 -47.94 -17.38 7.72
C ILE A 14 -47.24 -16.54 8.80
N MET A 15 -47.27 -15.21 8.67
CA MET A 15 -46.60 -14.28 9.60
C MET A 15 -47.20 -14.31 11.01
N LYS A 16 -48.54 -14.35 11.14
CA LYS A 16 -49.23 -14.35 12.44
C LYS A 16 -48.78 -15.47 13.40
N PRO A 17 -48.72 -16.75 12.99
CA PRO A 17 -48.18 -17.82 13.83
C PRO A 17 -46.70 -17.68 14.16
N LEU A 18 -45.89 -17.08 13.27
CA LEU A 18 -44.45 -16.89 13.47
C LEU A 18 -44.17 -15.81 14.52
N GLU A 19 -44.96 -14.73 14.54
CA GLU A 19 -44.89 -13.70 15.59
C GLU A 19 -45.23 -14.27 16.98
N MET A 20 -46.13 -15.26 17.03
CA MET A 20 -46.57 -15.89 18.27
C MET A 20 -45.64 -17.01 18.76
N LYS A 21 -44.83 -17.61 17.88
CA LYS A 21 -43.92 -18.72 18.23
C LYS A 21 -42.49 -18.23 18.44
N LYS A 22 -42.04 -18.23 19.69
CA LYS A 22 -40.65 -17.89 20.05
C LYS A 22 -39.60 -18.93 19.61
N ASN A 23 -40.00 -20.19 19.36
CA ASN A 23 -39.09 -21.27 18.99
C ASN A 23 -39.65 -22.05 17.80
N LEU A 24 -38.83 -22.21 16.76
CA LEU A 24 -39.14 -22.97 15.54
C LEU A 24 -38.24 -24.21 15.46
N THR A 25 -38.80 -25.32 14.98
CA THR A 25 -38.03 -26.54 14.68
C THR A 25 -37.09 -26.28 13.50
N ASP A 26 -36.02 -27.07 13.40
CA ASP A 26 -35.04 -26.94 12.30
C ASP A 26 -35.70 -27.10 10.92
N ASP A 27 -36.61 -28.07 10.79
CA ASP A 27 -37.41 -28.27 9.58
C ASP A 27 -38.26 -27.03 9.22
N SER A 28 -38.87 -26.40 10.22
CA SER A 28 -39.64 -25.17 10.01
C SER A 28 -38.75 -24.04 9.50
N LYS A 29 -37.54 -23.90 10.06
CA LYS A 29 -36.55 -22.90 9.62
C LYS A 29 -36.07 -23.19 8.20
N LYS A 30 -35.83 -24.44 7.85
CA LYS A 30 -35.41 -24.86 6.50
C LYS A 30 -36.49 -24.55 5.46
N ILE A 31 -37.75 -24.84 5.76
CA ILE A 31 -38.88 -24.54 4.86
C ILE A 31 -39.04 -23.03 4.69
N LEU A 32 -38.97 -22.24 5.76
CA LEU A 32 -39.05 -20.78 5.68
C LEU A 32 -37.86 -20.17 4.92
N SER A 33 -36.65 -20.70 5.11
CA SER A 33 -35.47 -20.27 4.37
C SER A 33 -35.63 -20.54 2.87
N ASN A 34 -36.13 -21.73 2.49
CA ASN A 34 -36.43 -22.05 1.10
C ASN A 34 -37.52 -21.13 0.51
N LEU A 35 -38.57 -20.83 1.28
CA LEU A 35 -39.59 -19.87 0.88
C LEU A 35 -39.00 -18.46 0.67
N CYS A 36 -38.15 -17.99 1.60
CA CYS A 36 -37.45 -16.71 1.44
C CYS A 36 -36.57 -16.70 0.19
N MET A 37 -35.85 -17.79 -0.09
CA MET A 37 -35.03 -17.93 -1.30
C MET A 37 -35.88 -17.86 -2.57
N GLN A 38 -37.00 -18.57 -2.63
CA GLN A 38 -37.94 -18.50 -3.76
C GLN A 38 -38.56 -17.11 -3.93
N LEU A 39 -38.89 -16.42 -2.84
CA LEU A 39 -39.40 -15.04 -2.89
C LEU A 39 -38.33 -14.07 -3.39
N CYS A 40 -37.07 -14.25 -2.99
CA CYS A 40 -35.94 -13.49 -3.52
C CYS A 40 -35.76 -13.74 -5.02
N ASP A 41 -35.84 -14.99 -5.47
CA ASP A 41 -35.74 -15.34 -6.90
C ASP A 41 -36.89 -14.73 -7.71
N ILE A 42 -38.14 -14.80 -7.24
CA ILE A 42 -39.29 -14.17 -7.91
C ILE A 42 -39.16 -12.64 -7.97
N THR A 43 -38.64 -12.02 -6.90
CA THR A 43 -38.37 -10.57 -6.88
C THR A 43 -37.30 -10.22 -7.90
N ARG A 44 -36.27 -11.04 -8.02
CA ARG A 44 -35.18 -10.92 -9.00
C ARG A 44 -35.67 -11.14 -10.44
N GLU A 45 -36.60 -12.06 -10.68
CA GLU A 45 -37.21 -12.30 -11.99
C GLU A 45 -38.13 -11.16 -12.45
N LYS A 46 -38.81 -10.47 -11.52
CA LYS A 46 -39.58 -9.25 -11.85
C LYS A 46 -38.69 -8.08 -12.24
N GLU A 47 -37.45 -8.04 -11.74
CA GLU A 47 -36.43 -7.06 -12.11
C GLU A 47 -35.72 -7.44 -13.43
N GLN A 48 -35.65 -8.72 -13.81
CA GLN A 48 -35.00 -9.19 -15.03
C GLN A 48 -35.73 -8.90 -16.36
N LYS A 49 -36.90 -8.25 -16.33
CA LYS A 49 -37.45 -7.64 -17.56
C LYS A 49 -36.84 -6.28 -17.89
N ASP A 50 -36.00 -5.75 -17.00
CA ASP A 50 -35.21 -4.54 -17.22
C ASP A 50 -33.75 -4.82 -16.77
N GLU A 51 -33.00 -5.41 -17.69
CA GLU A 51 -31.54 -5.55 -17.72
C GLU A 51 -30.82 -6.41 -16.66
N GLY A 52 -29.96 -7.31 -17.16
CA GLY A 52 -29.11 -8.18 -16.38
C GLY A 52 -27.92 -7.45 -15.76
N VAL A 53 -28.07 -6.93 -14.55
CA VAL A 53 -26.98 -6.29 -13.77
C VAL A 53 -27.21 -6.55 -12.28
N LYS A 54 -26.75 -7.68 -11.73
CA LYS A 54 -26.65 -7.83 -10.26
C LYS A 54 -25.35 -8.46 -9.74
N GLU A 55 -24.51 -9.05 -10.59
CA GLU A 55 -23.10 -9.33 -10.24
C GLU A 55 -22.16 -8.16 -10.61
N ASN A 56 -22.62 -7.23 -11.44
CA ASN A 56 -21.80 -6.13 -11.97
C ASN A 56 -21.84 -4.85 -11.11
N ASP A 57 -22.68 -4.77 -10.07
CA ASP A 57 -22.82 -3.53 -9.28
C ASP A 57 -21.54 -3.24 -8.45
N GLY A 58 -20.98 -4.27 -7.81
CA GLY A 58 -19.73 -4.13 -7.04
C GLY A 58 -18.46 -4.03 -7.90
N LEU A 59 -18.42 -4.71 -9.06
CA LEU A 59 -17.30 -4.61 -10.00
C LEU A 59 -17.27 -3.24 -10.69
N ASN A 60 -18.45 -2.71 -11.07
CA ASN A 60 -18.58 -1.37 -11.64
C ASN A 60 -18.18 -0.29 -10.63
N GLU A 61 -18.50 -0.43 -9.34
CA GLU A 61 -18.00 0.49 -8.31
C GLU A 61 -16.47 0.44 -8.18
N ILE A 62 -15.88 -0.76 -8.19
CA ILE A 62 -14.41 -0.93 -8.14
C ILE A 62 -13.73 -0.32 -9.37
N GLU A 63 -14.32 -0.51 -10.55
CA GLU A 63 -13.82 0.07 -11.80
C GLU A 63 -13.87 1.60 -11.77
N GLN A 64 -14.97 2.20 -11.32
CA GLN A 64 -15.09 3.65 -11.15
C GLN A 64 -14.09 4.19 -10.12
N GLN A 65 -13.85 3.48 -9.03
CA GLN A 65 -12.82 3.87 -8.07
C GLN A 65 -11.42 3.81 -8.69
N LEU A 66 -11.14 2.81 -9.52
CA LEU A 66 -9.87 2.70 -10.23
C LEU A 66 -9.69 3.86 -11.22
N ASP A 67 -10.73 4.26 -11.95
CA ASP A 67 -10.71 5.41 -12.85
C ASP A 67 -10.35 6.69 -12.10
N LEU A 68 -11.02 6.97 -10.98
CA LEU A 68 -10.75 8.16 -10.16
C LEU A 68 -9.32 8.19 -9.63
N ILE A 69 -8.80 7.04 -9.18
CA ILE A 69 -7.42 6.94 -8.69
C ILE A 69 -6.44 7.16 -9.84
N GLN A 70 -6.68 6.52 -10.98
CA GLN A 70 -5.83 6.64 -12.16
C GLN A 70 -5.79 8.08 -12.67
N ASP A 71 -6.93 8.75 -12.78
CA ASP A 71 -7.01 10.15 -13.19
C ASP A 71 -6.24 11.06 -12.24
N LYS A 72 -6.36 10.81 -10.92
CA LYS A 72 -5.60 11.55 -9.93
C LYS A 72 -4.10 11.33 -10.13
N VAL A 73 -3.63 10.08 -10.18
CA VAL A 73 -2.20 9.75 -10.40
C VAL A 73 -1.67 10.40 -11.69
N LEU A 74 -2.42 10.32 -12.79
CA LEU A 74 -2.04 10.92 -14.08
C LEU A 74 -2.01 12.45 -14.06
N SER A 75 -2.85 13.09 -13.24
CA SER A 75 -2.83 14.55 -13.09
C SER A 75 -1.47 15.02 -12.54
N TRP A 76 -0.94 14.33 -11.54
CA TRP A 76 0.38 14.66 -10.95
C TRP A 76 1.56 14.31 -11.85
N GLU A 77 1.45 13.27 -12.68
CA GLU A 77 2.42 12.97 -13.74
C GLU A 77 2.51 14.11 -14.76
N ARG A 78 1.36 14.67 -15.16
CA ARG A 78 1.28 15.73 -16.16
C ARG A 78 1.87 17.05 -15.67
N ASP A 79 1.62 17.39 -14.41
CA ASP A 79 2.04 18.66 -13.85
C ASP A 79 3.57 18.75 -13.68
N GLN A 80 4.29 17.63 -13.80
CA GLN A 80 5.76 17.49 -13.68
C GLN A 80 6.37 18.07 -12.38
N ALA A 81 5.55 18.63 -11.50
CA ALA A 81 5.97 19.21 -10.25
C ALA A 81 6.44 18.12 -9.29
N ILE A 82 7.48 18.43 -8.52
CA ILE A 82 7.86 17.62 -7.36
C ILE A 82 6.74 17.78 -6.33
N ILE A 83 6.05 16.68 -6.05
CA ILE A 83 4.88 16.66 -5.17
C ILE A 83 5.26 17.18 -3.78
N TRP A 84 6.44 16.80 -3.30
CA TRP A 84 6.94 17.22 -1.98
C TRP A 84 7.34 18.70 -1.91
N ASP A 85 7.59 19.37 -3.04
CA ASP A 85 7.88 20.81 -3.09
C ASP A 85 6.58 21.65 -3.15
N CYS A 86 5.42 21.04 -3.46
CA CYS A 86 4.12 21.72 -3.53
C CYS A 86 3.49 21.98 -2.15
N GLY A 87 3.84 21.16 -1.16
CA GLY A 87 3.35 21.29 0.20
C GLY A 87 3.07 19.94 0.87
N PRO A 88 2.93 19.93 2.21
CA PRO A 88 2.65 18.69 2.95
C PRO A 88 1.25 18.14 2.66
N GLU A 89 0.30 18.98 2.28
CA GLU A 89 -1.08 18.56 1.96
C GLU A 89 -1.11 17.80 0.63
N GLU A 90 -0.41 18.30 -0.39
CA GLU A 90 -0.28 17.69 -1.70
C GLU A 90 0.43 16.32 -1.59
N ALA A 91 1.52 16.24 -0.82
CA ALA A 91 2.20 14.98 -0.53
C ALA A 91 1.29 13.98 0.20
N TYR A 92 0.50 14.44 1.17
CA TYR A 92 -0.46 13.60 1.89
C TYR A 92 -1.56 13.07 0.95
N GLU A 93 -2.15 13.93 0.14
CA GLU A 93 -3.22 13.55 -0.80
C GLU A 93 -2.72 12.59 -1.89
N TYR A 94 -1.47 12.75 -2.34
CA TYR A 94 -0.83 11.79 -3.23
C TYR A 94 -0.65 10.42 -2.57
N LEU A 95 -0.02 10.38 -1.38
CA LEU A 95 0.17 9.13 -0.64
C LEU A 95 -1.15 8.41 -0.34
N LYS A 96 -2.21 9.18 -0.04
CA LYS A 96 -3.56 8.66 0.16
C LYS A 96 -4.14 8.06 -1.13
N ALA A 97 -3.87 8.64 -2.29
CA ALA A 97 -4.26 8.07 -3.58
C ALA A 97 -3.52 6.75 -3.85
N VAL A 98 -2.21 6.70 -3.57
CA VAL A 98 -1.42 5.46 -3.70
C VAL A 98 -1.91 4.36 -2.75
N ASP A 99 -2.21 4.70 -1.50
CA ASP A 99 -2.75 3.75 -0.51
C ASP A 99 -4.11 3.19 -0.94
N LYS A 100 -4.98 4.03 -1.52
CA LYS A 100 -6.23 3.59 -2.13
C LYS A 100 -6.00 2.66 -3.31
N ALA A 101 -5.06 2.98 -4.21
CA ALA A 101 -4.69 2.12 -5.33
C ALA A 101 -4.26 0.72 -4.83
N ARG A 102 -3.39 0.67 -3.82
CA ARG A 102 -2.92 -0.58 -3.22
C ARG A 102 -4.07 -1.41 -2.65
N LYS A 103 -4.95 -0.79 -1.85
CA LYS A 103 -6.12 -1.48 -1.25
C LYS A 103 -7.08 -2.01 -2.31
N LEU A 104 -7.28 -1.26 -3.40
CA LEU A 104 -8.15 -1.67 -4.49
C LEU A 104 -7.57 -2.87 -5.24
N THR A 105 -6.27 -2.86 -5.53
CA THR A 105 -5.55 -4.00 -6.14
C THR A 105 -5.62 -5.24 -5.24
N GLU A 106 -5.35 -5.11 -3.94
CA GLU A 106 -5.47 -6.22 -2.97
C GLU A 106 -6.90 -6.79 -2.91
N SER A 107 -7.92 -5.95 -3.07
CA SER A 107 -9.32 -6.39 -3.13
C SER A 107 -9.61 -7.17 -4.42
N LEU A 108 -9.12 -6.67 -5.56
CA LEU A 108 -9.26 -7.33 -6.86
C LEU A 108 -8.53 -8.67 -6.91
N GLU A 109 -7.35 -8.79 -6.28
CA GLU A 109 -6.62 -10.07 -6.18
C GLU A 109 -7.47 -11.12 -5.45
N ARG A 110 -8.11 -10.74 -4.34
CA ARG A 110 -8.99 -11.64 -3.55
C ARG A 110 -10.21 -12.08 -4.34
N LEU A 111 -10.80 -11.18 -5.14
CA LEU A 111 -11.94 -11.48 -6.00
C LEU A 111 -11.53 -12.39 -7.17
N SER A 112 -10.40 -12.09 -7.82
CA SER A 112 -9.88 -12.87 -8.95
C SER A 112 -9.53 -14.31 -8.57
N LEU A 113 -9.02 -14.54 -7.35
CA LEU A 113 -8.78 -15.88 -6.80
C LEU A 113 -10.05 -16.74 -6.67
N ASN A 114 -11.22 -16.09 -6.52
CA ASN A 114 -12.50 -16.77 -6.35
C ASN A 114 -13.25 -17.01 -7.67
N ASN A 115 -13.08 -16.15 -8.68
CA ASN A 115 -13.93 -16.10 -9.89
C ASN A 115 -13.27 -16.61 -11.19
N GLY A 116 -11.99 -16.98 -11.16
CA GLY A 116 -11.41 -17.94 -12.10
C GLY A 116 -11.11 -17.53 -13.55
N SER A 117 -11.63 -16.44 -14.14
CA SER A 117 -11.15 -16.03 -15.50
C SER A 117 -11.44 -14.60 -16.02
N GLU A 118 -12.50 -13.90 -15.62
CA GLU A 118 -12.91 -12.66 -16.31
C GLU A 118 -12.24 -11.37 -15.76
N ASP A 119 -11.85 -11.35 -14.48
CA ASP A 119 -11.30 -10.16 -13.77
C ASP A 119 -9.80 -9.85 -14.05
N THR A 120 -9.14 -10.62 -14.92
CA THR A 120 -7.68 -10.50 -15.12
C THR A 120 -7.27 -9.17 -15.77
N THR A 121 -8.16 -8.55 -16.56
CA THR A 121 -7.89 -7.29 -17.25
C THR A 121 -7.94 -6.09 -16.30
N LEU A 122 -8.97 -6.03 -15.45
CA LEU A 122 -9.14 -5.00 -14.43
C LEU A 122 -8.04 -5.09 -13.35
N LEU A 123 -7.73 -6.30 -12.89
CA LEU A 123 -6.64 -6.53 -11.95
C LEU A 123 -5.29 -6.09 -12.52
N ARG A 124 -4.98 -6.43 -13.78
CA ARG A 124 -3.77 -5.96 -14.45
C ARG A 124 -3.72 -4.43 -14.51
N ARG A 125 -4.83 -3.77 -14.88
CA ARG A 125 -4.91 -2.31 -14.91
C ARG A 125 -4.65 -1.70 -13.53
N ALA A 126 -5.21 -2.29 -12.47
CA ALA A 126 -4.96 -1.85 -11.09
C ALA A 126 -3.48 -2.00 -10.70
N HIS A 127 -2.81 -3.09 -11.12
CA HIS A 127 -1.37 -3.22 -10.97
C HIS A 127 -0.60 -2.14 -11.73
N ASP A 128 -0.95 -1.86 -12.99
CA ASP A 128 -0.26 -0.85 -13.80
C ASP A 128 -0.34 0.54 -13.14
N VAL A 129 -1.52 0.93 -12.64
CA VAL A 129 -1.72 2.19 -11.92
C VAL A 129 -0.89 2.24 -10.63
N LEU A 130 -0.87 1.15 -9.86
CA LEU A 130 -0.07 1.07 -8.63
C LEU A 130 1.44 1.15 -8.93
N GLN A 131 1.92 0.46 -9.96
CA GLN A 131 3.32 0.50 -10.36
C GLN A 131 3.75 1.89 -10.80
N MET A 132 2.92 2.57 -11.59
CA MET A 132 3.14 3.96 -11.99
C MET A 132 3.24 4.87 -10.76
N ALA A 133 2.30 4.75 -9.82
CA ALA A 133 2.29 5.55 -8.61
C ALA A 133 3.54 5.29 -7.72
N MET A 134 3.98 4.04 -7.62
CA MET A 134 5.20 3.65 -6.88
C MET A 134 6.48 4.16 -7.56
N ALA A 135 6.57 4.08 -8.88
CA ALA A 135 7.72 4.58 -9.64
C ALA A 135 7.90 6.09 -9.39
N ARG A 136 6.79 6.83 -9.38
CA ARG A 136 6.82 8.26 -9.03
C ARG A 136 7.25 8.51 -7.58
N LEU A 137 6.78 7.71 -6.60
CA LEU A 137 7.26 7.82 -5.21
C LEU A 137 8.77 7.59 -5.10
N GLU A 138 9.34 6.67 -5.89
CA GLU A 138 10.77 6.43 -5.90
C GLU A 138 11.55 7.67 -6.39
N GLU A 139 11.04 8.36 -7.41
CA GLU A 139 11.63 9.60 -7.93
C GLU A 139 11.55 10.74 -6.90
N GLU A 140 10.39 10.93 -6.27
CA GLU A 140 10.20 11.92 -5.19
C GLU A 140 11.15 11.63 -4.01
N PHE A 141 11.31 10.36 -3.63
CA PHE A 141 12.22 9.98 -2.56
C PHE A 141 13.69 10.25 -2.91
N LYS A 142 14.11 10.00 -4.15
CA LYS A 142 15.45 10.35 -4.63
C LYS A 142 15.68 11.86 -4.56
N HIS A 143 14.71 12.66 -4.97
CA HIS A 143 14.79 14.12 -4.88
C HIS A 143 14.96 14.58 -3.43
N LEU A 144 14.17 14.04 -2.50
CA LEU A 144 14.32 14.32 -1.06
C LEU A 144 15.71 13.95 -0.54
N LEU A 145 16.26 12.80 -0.94
CA LEU A 145 17.61 12.39 -0.53
C LEU A 145 18.68 13.35 -1.07
N VAL A 146 18.52 13.85 -2.30
CA VAL A 146 19.45 14.83 -2.88
C VAL A 146 19.34 16.17 -2.16
N GLN A 147 18.13 16.66 -1.90
CA GLN A 147 17.90 17.92 -1.18
C GLN A 147 18.43 17.89 0.26
N ASN A 148 18.28 16.75 0.95
CA ASN A 148 18.71 16.59 2.35
C ASN A 148 20.16 16.14 2.49
N ARG A 149 20.89 16.00 1.39
CA ARG A 149 22.30 15.62 1.43
C ARG A 149 23.12 16.74 2.04
N GLN A 150 23.61 16.55 3.26
CA GLN A 150 24.62 17.43 3.83
C GLN A 150 26.01 17.05 3.29
N PRO A 151 26.83 18.02 2.85
CA PRO A 151 28.24 17.77 2.62
C PRO A 151 28.89 17.38 3.95
N PHE A 152 29.51 16.21 3.98
CA PHE A 152 30.29 15.79 5.13
C PHE A 152 31.60 16.58 5.14
N GLU A 153 31.68 17.62 5.96
CA GLU A 153 32.94 18.32 6.19
C GLU A 153 33.84 17.45 7.08
N LEU A 154 34.88 16.90 6.47
CA LEU A 154 35.90 16.05 7.11
C LEU A 154 36.86 16.88 8.00
N GLU A 155 36.40 17.95 8.65
CA GLU A 155 37.30 18.92 9.33
C GLU A 155 37.90 18.42 10.65
N HIS A 156 37.56 17.23 11.15
CA HIS A 156 38.09 16.76 12.44
C HIS A 156 38.75 15.38 12.44
N MET A 157 39.03 14.78 11.29
CA MET A 157 39.99 13.66 11.22
C MET A 157 41.42 14.18 11.12
N SER A 158 41.80 15.08 12.04
CA SER A 158 43.21 15.31 12.37
C SER A 158 43.73 14.04 13.05
N PHE A 159 44.11 13.05 12.25
CA PHE A 159 44.94 11.95 12.69
C PHE A 159 46.35 12.48 12.95
N ARG A 160 46.50 13.34 13.95
CA ARG A 160 47.79 13.72 14.49
C ARG A 160 48.25 12.57 15.36
N SER A 161 48.69 11.50 14.71
CA SER A 161 49.55 10.49 15.31
C SER A 161 50.69 11.27 15.96
N ARG A 162 50.63 11.45 17.28
CA ARG A 162 51.69 12.10 18.04
C ARG A 162 52.83 11.09 18.08
N ALA A 163 53.62 11.04 17.02
CA ALA A 163 54.92 10.43 17.06
C ALA A 163 55.69 11.17 18.15
N LYS A 164 55.78 10.57 19.35
CA LYS A 164 56.70 11.03 20.38
C LYS A 164 58.08 10.94 19.73
N SER A 165 58.64 12.09 19.37
CA SER A 165 59.97 12.21 18.83
C SER A 165 60.94 11.51 19.78
N THR A 166 61.43 10.34 19.39
CA THR A 166 62.61 9.72 20.00
C THR A 166 63.86 10.45 19.51
N ALA A 167 63.93 11.76 19.73
CA ALA A 167 65.06 12.60 19.33
C ALA A 167 66.09 12.78 20.46
N THR A 168 65.90 12.14 21.62
CA THR A 168 66.84 12.24 22.75
C THR A 168 67.75 11.02 22.90
N ILE A 169 67.52 9.93 22.16
CA ILE A 169 68.40 8.75 22.24
C ILE A 169 69.63 8.88 21.32
N SER A 170 69.60 9.77 20.30
CA SER A 170 70.70 9.86 19.32
C SER A 170 71.93 10.67 19.80
N THR A 171 71.78 11.57 20.77
CA THR A 171 72.89 12.40 21.24
C THR A 171 73.78 11.73 22.30
N THR A 172 73.28 10.71 23.02
CA THR A 172 74.07 9.97 24.00
C THR A 172 75.02 8.94 23.38
N TYR A 173 74.68 8.31 22.25
CA TYR A 173 75.59 7.38 21.56
C TYR A 173 76.73 8.09 20.81
N LYS A 174 76.54 9.35 20.39
CA LYS A 174 77.58 10.13 19.70
C LYS A 174 78.67 10.68 20.64
N HIS A 175 78.36 10.88 21.91
CA HIS A 175 79.35 11.38 22.88
C HIS A 175 80.23 10.26 23.48
N HIS A 176 79.78 9.00 23.46
CA HIS A 176 80.59 7.88 23.96
C HIS A 176 81.61 7.37 22.93
N ALA A 177 81.31 7.46 21.63
CA ALA A 177 82.24 7.03 20.57
C ALA A 177 83.42 7.99 20.32
N LYS A 178 83.32 9.28 20.73
CA LYS A 178 84.41 10.26 20.55
C LYS A 178 85.47 10.22 21.66
N ASN A 179 85.18 9.66 22.83
CA ASN A 179 86.16 9.55 23.92
C ASN A 179 86.98 8.26 23.90
N ILE A 180 86.64 7.28 23.05
CA ILE A 180 87.43 6.03 22.91
C ILE A 180 88.57 6.19 21.89
N ILE A 181 88.46 7.13 20.93
CA ILE A 181 89.46 7.30 19.86
C ILE A 181 90.62 8.22 20.29
N HIS A 182 90.45 9.08 21.31
CA HIS A 182 91.50 10.03 21.70
C HIS A 182 92.49 9.52 22.78
N VAL A 183 92.27 8.33 23.36
CA VAL A 183 93.16 7.76 24.40
C VAL A 183 94.21 6.78 23.84
N ASN A 184 94.18 6.46 22.54
CA ASN A 184 95.12 5.51 21.93
C ASN A 184 96.08 6.13 20.91
N LEU A 185 96.50 7.39 21.13
CA LEU A 185 97.57 7.99 20.34
C LEU A 185 98.58 8.76 21.20
N HIS A 186 99.04 8.17 22.30
CA HIS A 186 100.33 8.48 22.94
C HIS A 186 100.87 7.20 23.59
N LYS A 187 101.50 6.37 22.76
CA LYS A 187 102.60 5.49 23.14
C LYS A 187 103.77 5.83 22.24
#